data_AF-A0A7Y5VPN0-F1
#
_entry.id   AF-A0A7Y5VPN0-F1
#
_cell.length_a   1.000
_cell.length_b   1.000
_cell.length_c   1.000
_cell.angle_alpha   90.00
_cell.angle_beta   90.00
_cell.angle_gamma   90.00
#
_symmetry.space_group_name_H-M   'P 1'
#
loop_
_entity.id
_entity.type
_entity.pdbx_description
1 polymer ?
#
loop_
_entity_poly.entity_id
_entity_poly.type
_entity_poly.pdbx_seq_one_letter_code
_entity_poly.pdbx_strand_id
1 'polypeptide(L)' 'MPWNPLIPGSPVCVCHKIGHDQCRDLVLSGEVTTLDDLKRLTPAGSNCTLCDPYFEAIIAMYRK' A
#
# COMPACT_ATOMS: atom_id res chain seq x y z
N MET A 1 0.00 5.57 -20.50
CA MET A 1 -0.15 4.24 -19.86
C MET A 1 -1.25 4.35 -18.81
N PRO A 2 -2.19 3.41 -18.72
CA PRO A 2 -3.18 3.42 -17.63
C PRO A 2 -2.45 3.26 -16.29
N TRP A 3 -2.82 4.05 -15.29
CA TRP A 3 -2.28 3.92 -13.94
C TRP A 3 -2.69 2.56 -13.35
N ASN A 4 -1.70 1.80 -12.87
CA ASN A 4 -1.94 0.54 -12.17
C ASN A 4 -1.06 0.49 -10.89
N PRO A 5 -1.65 0.67 -9.70
CA PRO A 5 -0.94 0.68 -8.42
C PRO A 5 -0.44 -0.70 -7.98
N LEU A 6 -0.86 -1.79 -8.64
CA LEU A 6 -0.39 -3.14 -8.33
C LEU A 6 0.96 -3.48 -8.99
N ILE A 7 1.52 -2.57 -9.80
CA ILE A 7 2.83 -2.74 -10.42
C ILE A 7 3.92 -2.15 -9.52
N PRO A 8 5.05 -2.86 -9.29
CA PRO A 8 6.22 -2.29 -8.62
C PRO A 8 6.66 -0.95 -9.25
N GLY A 9 7.10 0.01 -8.42
CA GLY A 9 7.43 1.37 -8.84
C GLY A 9 6.24 2.31 -9.06
N SER A 10 5.00 1.82 -9.06
CA SER A 10 3.81 2.68 -9.17
C SER A 10 3.44 3.34 -7.84
N PRO A 11 2.96 4.61 -7.86
CA PRO A 11 2.32 5.21 -6.69
C PRO A 11 0.97 4.53 -6.43
N VAL A 12 0.73 4.18 -5.16
CA VAL A 12 -0.53 3.56 -4.69
C VAL A 12 -1.41 4.61 -4.03
N CYS A 13 -0.85 5.41 -3.11
CA CYS A 13 -1.51 6.57 -2.53
C CYS A 13 -0.91 7.86 -3.09
N VAL A 14 -1.66 8.53 -3.97
CA VAL A 14 -1.20 9.78 -4.60
C VAL A 14 -1.18 10.94 -3.60
N CYS A 15 -2.12 10.99 -2.65
CA CYS A 15 -2.20 12.05 -1.64
C CYS A 15 -0.96 12.13 -0.75
N HIS A 16 -0.40 10.97 -0.38
CA HIS A 16 0.74 10.88 0.53
C HIS A 16 2.00 10.32 -0.11
N LYS A 17 1.99 10.14 -1.45
CA LYS A 17 3.12 9.62 -2.24
C LYS A 17 3.64 8.27 -1.74
N ILE A 18 2.75 7.39 -1.29
CA ILE A 18 3.10 6.03 -0.86
C ILE A 18 3.05 5.11 -2.07
N GLY A 19 4.15 4.41 -2.33
CA GLY A 19 4.34 3.53 -3.47
C GLY A 19 4.11 2.05 -3.17
N HIS A 20 4.03 1.26 -4.23
CA HIS A 20 3.90 -0.19 -4.15
C HIS A 20 5.06 -0.83 -3.39
N ASP A 21 6.30 -0.46 -3.74
CA ASP A 21 7.50 -1.05 -3.15
C ASP A 21 7.58 -0.79 -1.64
N GLN A 22 7.18 0.39 -1.19
CA GLN A 22 7.12 0.71 0.24
C GLN A 22 6.13 -0.20 0.99
N CYS A 23 4.94 -0.42 0.42
CA CYS A 23 3.96 -1.34 1.01
C CYS A 23 4.50 -2.78 1.03
N ARG A 24 5.07 -3.25 -0.09
CA ARG A 24 5.69 -4.57 -0.20
C ARG A 24 6.76 -4.76 0.88
N ASP A 25 7.67 -3.82 1.02
CA ASP A 25 8.80 -3.95 1.94
C ASP A 25 8.32 -4.02 3.41
N LEU A 26 7.27 -3.27 3.77
CA LEU A 26 6.61 -3.35 5.09
C LEU A 26 5.90 -4.69 5.33
N VAL A 27 5.29 -5.28 4.30
CA VAL A 27 4.65 -6.60 4.41
C VAL A 27 5.70 -7.69 4.54
N LEU A 28 6.79 -7.60 3.76
CA LEU A 28 7.89 -8.57 3.81
C LEU A 28 8.72 -8.48 5.10
N SER A 29 8.81 -7.31 5.74
CA SER A 29 9.43 -7.16 7.06
C SER A 29 8.57 -7.73 8.19
N GLY A 30 7.28 -8.00 7.93
CA GLY A 30 6.31 -8.45 8.92
C GLY A 30 5.71 -7.32 9.78
N GLU A 31 6.02 -6.06 9.49
CA GLU A 31 5.48 -4.90 10.19
C GLU A 31 4.01 -4.60 9.82
N VAL A 32 3.59 -5.02 8.62
CA VAL A 32 2.24 -4.85 8.11
C VAL A 32 1.63 -6.21 7.77
N THR A 33 0.51 -6.54 8.40
CA THR A 33 -0.29 -7.74 8.07
C THR A 33 -1.72 -7.41 7.67
N THR A 34 -2.16 -6.18 7.97
CA THR A 34 -3.50 -5.65 7.74
C THR A 34 -3.44 -4.23 7.20
N LEU A 35 -4.55 -3.75 6.62
CA LEU A 35 -4.66 -2.37 6.17
C LEU A 35 -4.52 -1.38 7.35
N ASP A 36 -5.05 -1.72 8.52
CA ASP A 36 -4.92 -0.91 9.74
C ASP A 36 -3.46 -0.76 10.20
N ASP A 37 -2.65 -1.82 10.12
CA ASP A 37 -1.21 -1.73 10.40
C ASP A 37 -0.53 -0.71 9.46
N LEU A 38 -0.88 -0.76 8.18
CA LEU A 38 -0.34 0.16 7.19
C LEU A 38 -0.76 1.61 7.44
N LYS A 39 -2.02 1.84 7.83
CA LYS A 39 -2.55 3.17 8.20
C LYS A 39 -1.99 3.70 9.52
N ARG A 40 -1.52 2.82 10.40
CA ARG A 40 -0.81 3.19 11.64
C ARG A 40 0.63 3.62 11.36
N LEU A 41 1.29 3.00 10.38
CA LEU A 41 2.70 3.25 10.04
C LEU A 41 2.88 4.31 8.95
N THR A 42 1.85 4.56 8.15
CA THR A 42 1.88 5.52 7.04
C THR A 42 0.65 6.43 7.10
N PRO A 43 0.73 7.68 6.60
CA PRO A 43 -0.45 8.54 6.50
C PRO A 43 -1.42 8.10 5.39
N ALA A 44 -1.21 6.95 4.75
CA ALA A 44 -2.05 6.49 3.64
C ALA A 44 -3.50 6.27 4.08
N GLY A 45 -4.45 6.50 3.17
CA GLY A 45 -5.88 6.37 3.46
C GLY A 45 -6.48 7.48 4.35
N SER A 46 -5.68 8.40 4.91
CA SER A 46 -6.20 9.47 5.77
C SER A 46 -6.92 10.63 5.04
N ASN A 47 -6.73 10.76 3.72
CA ASN A 47 -7.29 11.86 2.94
C ASN A 47 -8.53 11.45 2.10
N CYS A 48 -8.35 10.64 1.06
CA CYS A 48 -9.42 10.26 0.13
C CYS A 48 -9.81 8.78 0.14
N THR A 49 -9.10 7.95 0.92
CA THR A 49 -9.27 6.48 1.07
C THR A 49 -9.24 5.63 -0.22
N LEU A 50 -9.07 6.22 -1.41
CA LEU A 50 -9.07 5.49 -2.70
C LEU A 50 -7.94 4.47 -2.84
N CYS A 51 -6.88 4.59 -2.04
CA CYS A 51 -5.74 3.69 -2.04
C CYS A 51 -5.97 2.38 -1.28
N ASP A 52 -6.99 2.34 -0.42
CA ASP A 52 -7.28 1.23 0.50
C ASP A 52 -7.42 -0.14 -0.20
N PRO A 53 -8.26 -0.31 -1.24
CA PRO A 53 -8.41 -1.61 -1.90
C PRO A 53 -7.12 -2.11 -2.57
N TYR A 54 -6.26 -1.19 -2.99
CA TYR A 54 -4.97 -1.54 -3.60
C TYR A 54 -3.95 -1.96 -2.54
N PHE A 55 -3.94 -1.33 -1.37
CA PHE A 55 -3.11 -1.78 -0.26
C PHE A 55 -3.53 -3.15 0.24
N GLU A 56 -4.83 -3.43 0.37
CA GLU A 56 -5.31 -4.77 0.72
C GLU A 56 -4.86 -5.83 -0.29
N ALA A 57 -4.95 -5.52 -1.59
CA ALA A 57 -4.46 -6.41 -2.64
C ALA A 57 -2.94 -6.65 -2.53
N ILE A 58 -2.14 -5.60 -2.32
CA ILE A 58 -0.68 -5.73 -2.16
C ILE A 58 -0.33 -6.56 -0.91
N ILE A 59 -1.01 -6.31 0.21
CA ILE A 59 -0.83 -7.09 1.45
C ILE A 59 -1.14 -8.57 1.17
N ALA A 60 -2.28 -8.86 0.55
CA ALA A 60 -2.65 -10.23 0.20
C ALA A 60 -1.67 -10.90 -0.77
N MET A 61 -1.05 -10.15 -1.68
CA MET A 61 -0.05 -10.66 -2.63
C MET A 61 1.26 -11.08 -1.96
N TYR A 62 1.71 -10.37 -0.93
CA TYR A 62 3.02 -10.61 -0.30
C TYR A 62 2.95 -11.31 1.06
N ARG A 63 1.75 -11.48 1.62
CA ARG A 63 1.52 -12.27 2.81
C ARG A 63 1.77 -13.75 2.51
N LYS A 64 2.77 -14.34 3.18
CA LYS A 64 3.10 -15.76 3.12
C LYS A 64 2.13 -16.60 3.94
#